data_AF-A0A967WEM3-F1
#
_entry.id   AF-A0A967WEM3-F1
#
_cell.length_a   1.000
_cell.length_b   1.000
_cell.length_c   1.000
_cell.angle_alpha   90.00
_cell.angle_beta   90.00
_cell.angle_gamma   90.00
#
_symmetry.space_group_name_H-M   'P 1'
#
loop_
_entity.id
_entity.type
_entity.pdbx_description
1 polymer ?
#
loop_
_entity_poly.entity_id
_entity_poly.type
_entity_poly.pdbx_seq_one_letter_code
_entity_poly.pdbx_strand_id
1 'polypeptide(L)'
;MTTDRPGPSTLSRVAKYTLTRAVVMFLTVVVAVWVTIFIANMGGYVDEVIRDRIDKAIMGMVMGGWLKDVPTEEKFERIDEVRAAMAEAQGLNEPFLLRTVHWLYDGMTLNWGEARSSRTMYRGRQTSDVSDLILDA
;
A
#
# COMPACT_ATOMS: atom_id res chain seq x y z
N MET A 1 6.49 45.06 43.51
CA MET A 1 7.22 44.38 42.43
C MET A 1 6.29 43.30 41.86
N THR A 2 5.46 43.66 40.90
CA THR A 2 4.47 42.74 40.29
C THR A 2 5.06 42.16 39.02
N THR A 3 5.35 40.86 39.03
CA THR A 3 5.84 40.13 37.86
C THR A 3 4.70 39.94 36.87
N ASP A 4 4.68 40.75 35.81
CA ASP A 4 3.75 40.57 34.71
C ASP A 4 4.26 39.40 33.85
N ARG A 5 3.62 38.23 33.97
CA ARG A 5 3.91 37.10 33.10
C ARG A 5 3.26 37.41 31.75
N PRO A 6 3.99 37.46 30.62
CA PRO A 6 3.35 37.69 29.34
C PRO A 6 2.37 36.54 29.08
N GLY A 7 1.07 36.84 29.12
CA GLY A 7 0.02 35.91 28.76
C GLY A 7 0.24 35.41 27.32
N PRO A 8 -0.18 34.17 26.99
CA PRO A 8 0.05 33.62 25.66
C PRO A 8 -0.49 34.57 24.59
N SER A 9 0.40 34.98 23.66
CA SER A 9 0.09 35.97 22.64
C SER A 9 -1.12 35.56 21.81
N THR A 10 -1.93 36.53 21.36
CA THR A 10 -3.10 36.27 20.48
C THR A 10 -2.73 35.42 19.27
N LEU A 11 -1.52 35.61 18.72
CA LEU A 11 -0.95 34.79 17.65
C LEU A 11 -0.79 33.33 18.06
N SER A 12 -0.29 33.04 19.27
CA SER A 12 -0.19 31.67 19.79
C SER A 12 -1.55 31.00 19.94
N ARG A 13 -2.58 31.74 20.39
CA ARG A 13 -3.94 31.22 20.54
C ARG A 13 -4.57 30.89 19.18
N VAL A 14 -4.41 31.78 18.20
CA VAL A 14 -4.90 31.55 16.83
C VAL A 14 -4.16 30.39 16.17
N ALA A 15 -2.82 30.35 16.26
CA ALA A 15 -2.02 29.26 15.69
C ALA A 15 -2.40 27.90 16.30
N LYS A 16 -2.57 27.82 17.63
CA LYS A 16 -3.02 26.61 18.32
C LYS A 16 -4.40 26.17 17.85
N TYR A 17 -5.35 27.09 17.72
CA TYR A 17 -6.70 26.79 17.26
C TYR A 17 -6.69 26.28 15.81
N THR A 18 -5.99 26.98 14.90
CA THR A 18 -5.87 26.59 13.49
C THR A 18 -5.20 25.23 13.34
N LEU A 19 -4.12 24.97 14.06
CA LEU A 19 -3.42 23.68 14.02
C LEU A 19 -4.31 22.54 14.55
N THR A 20 -4.98 22.76 15.68
CA THR A 20 -5.91 21.76 16.24
C THR A 20 -7.03 21.45 15.23
N ARG A 21 -7.60 22.48 14.60
CA ARG A 21 -8.63 22.30 13.58
C ARG A 21 -8.10 21.56 12.35
N ALA A 22 -6.90 21.88 11.88
CA ALA A 22 -6.26 21.19 10.77
C ALA A 22 -6.04 19.70 11.06
N VAL A 23 -5.56 19.38 12.26
CA VAL A 23 -5.37 17.98 12.70
C VAL A 23 -6.70 17.23 12.74
N VAL A 24 -7.75 17.82 13.30
CA VAL A 24 -9.08 17.18 13.33
C VAL A 24 -9.60 16.93 11.92
N MET A 25 -9.53 17.92 11.02
CA MET A 25 -9.96 17.75 9.63
C MET A 25 -9.16 16.66 8.91
N PHE A 26 -7.83 16.63 9.10
CA PHE A 26 -6.97 15.61 8.54
C PHE A 26 -7.34 14.21 9.04
N LEU A 27 -7.51 14.04 10.36
CA LEU A 27 -7.93 12.76 10.94
C LEU A 27 -9.31 12.31 10.43
N THR A 28 -10.26 13.23 10.28
CA THR A 28 -11.57 12.92 9.69
C THR A 28 -11.43 12.38 8.27
N VAL A 29 -10.57 12.98 7.44
CA VAL A 29 -10.31 12.49 6.07
C VAL A 29 -9.66 11.11 6.11
N VAL A 30 -8.64 10.90 6.95
CA VAL A 30 -7.95 9.61 7.10
C VAL A 30 -8.95 8.50 7.49
N VAL A 31 -9.82 8.77 8.46
CA VAL A 31 -10.86 7.82 8.89
C VAL A 31 -11.86 7.56 7.76
N ALA A 32 -12.30 8.59 7.04
CA ALA A 32 -13.22 8.43 5.93
C ALA A 32 -12.64 7.53 4.83
N VAL A 33 -11.38 7.78 4.43
CA VAL A 33 -10.67 6.96 3.44
C VAL A 33 -10.51 5.52 3.93
N TRP A 34 -10.12 5.33 5.19
CA TRP A 34 -9.98 3.98 5.76
C TRP A 34 -11.28 3.18 5.72
N VAL A 35 -12.41 3.81 6.09
CA VAL A 35 -13.74 3.20 5.99
C VAL A 35 -14.10 2.88 4.54
N THR A 36 -13.79 3.76 3.59
CA THR A 36 -13.99 3.47 2.16
C THR A 36 -13.20 2.25 1.70
N ILE A 37 -11.93 2.13 2.08
CA ILE A 37 -11.09 0.96 1.77
C ILE A 37 -11.71 -0.30 2.39
N PHE A 38 -12.11 -0.23 3.66
CA PHE A 38 -12.72 -1.35 4.37
C PHE A 38 -13.98 -1.85 3.66
N ILE A 39 -14.89 -0.93 3.28
CA ILE A 39 -16.15 -1.27 2.59
C ILE A 39 -15.86 -1.81 1.18
N ALA A 40 -14.99 -1.15 0.41
CA ALA A 40 -14.67 -1.54 -0.97
C ALA A 40 -13.99 -2.91 -1.04
N ASN A 41 -13.26 -3.29 0.00
CA ASN A 41 -12.65 -4.61 0.09
C ASN A 41 -13.70 -5.73 0.29
N MET A 42 -14.92 -5.41 0.76
CA MET A 42 -15.98 -6.40 0.99
C MET A 42 -15.53 -7.62 1.83
N GLY A 43 -14.55 -7.45 2.71
CA GLY A 43 -14.02 -8.51 3.59
C GLY A 43 -12.95 -9.43 2.99
N GLY A 44 -12.36 -9.11 1.84
CA GLY A 44 -11.24 -9.88 1.28
C GLY A 44 -11.02 -9.77 -0.23
N TYR A 45 -11.76 -8.94 -0.96
CA TYR A 45 -11.66 -8.81 -2.42
C TYR A 45 -10.26 -8.36 -2.88
N VAL A 46 -9.60 -7.48 -2.12
CA VAL A 46 -8.21 -7.10 -2.45
C VAL A 46 -7.28 -8.30 -2.27
N ASP A 47 -7.54 -9.17 -1.31
CA ASP A 47 -6.74 -10.39 -1.11
C ASP A 47 -6.90 -11.33 -2.30
N GLU A 48 -8.09 -11.44 -2.88
CA GLU A 48 -8.32 -12.20 -4.12
C GLU A 48 -7.48 -11.61 -5.27
N VAL A 49 -7.48 -10.29 -5.44
CA VAL A 49 -6.65 -9.61 -6.45
C VAL A 49 -5.17 -9.91 -6.25
N ILE A 50 -4.69 -9.97 -5.01
CA ILE A 50 -3.29 -10.30 -4.71
C ILE A 50 -2.98 -11.77 -5.01
N ARG A 51 -3.85 -12.71 -4.59
CA ARG A 51 -3.71 -14.14 -4.94
C ARG A 51 -3.63 -14.34 -6.45
N ASP A 52 -4.53 -13.68 -7.17
CA ASP A 52 -4.57 -13.68 -8.63
C ASP A 52 -3.25 -13.20 -9.26
N ARG A 53 -2.62 -12.17 -8.67
CA ARG A 53 -1.32 -11.66 -9.12
C ARG A 53 -0.21 -12.68 -8.86
N ILE A 54 -0.19 -13.30 -7.69
CA ILE A 54 0.77 -14.34 -7.33
C ILE A 54 0.67 -15.52 -8.31
N ASP A 55 -0.53 -16.02 -8.57
CA ASP A 55 -0.73 -17.13 -9.50
C ASP A 55 -0.31 -16.77 -10.93
N LYS A 56 -0.58 -15.54 -11.39
CA LYS A 56 -0.12 -15.05 -12.70
C LYS A 56 1.41 -14.94 -12.77
N ALA A 57 2.06 -14.47 -11.71
CA ALA A 57 3.51 -14.39 -11.64
C ALA A 57 4.14 -15.78 -11.71
N ILE A 58 3.62 -16.73 -10.93
CA ILE A 58 4.04 -18.14 -10.95
C ILE A 58 3.84 -18.74 -12.33
N MET A 59 2.66 -18.57 -12.95
CA MET A 59 2.40 -19.07 -14.30
C MET A 59 3.39 -18.49 -15.31
N GLY A 60 3.73 -17.20 -15.20
CA GLY A 60 4.76 -16.56 -16.02
C GLY A 60 6.14 -17.22 -15.86
N MET A 61 6.56 -17.53 -14.63
CA MET A 61 7.82 -18.23 -14.35
C MET A 61 7.82 -19.65 -14.93
N VAL A 62 6.72 -20.39 -14.77
CA VAL A 62 6.56 -21.75 -15.31
C VAL A 62 6.65 -21.74 -16.84
N MET A 63 5.94 -20.83 -17.50
CA MET A 63 6.00 -20.66 -18.96
C MET A 63 7.40 -20.23 -19.44
N GLY A 64 8.10 -19.42 -18.65
CA GLY A 64 9.51 -19.03 -18.88
C GLY A 64 10.48 -20.20 -18.76
N GLY A 65 10.09 -21.27 -18.06
CA GLY A 65 10.83 -22.53 -17.99
C GLY A 65 11.41 -22.89 -16.64
N TRP A 66 11.00 -22.20 -15.58
CA TRP A 66 11.46 -22.40 -14.20
C TRP A 66 11.36 -23.85 -13.70
N LEU A 67 10.43 -24.65 -14.25
CA LEU A 67 10.20 -26.05 -13.86
C LEU A 67 10.26 -27.02 -15.06
N LYS A 68 11.04 -26.71 -16.11
CA LYS A 68 11.12 -27.56 -17.31
C LYS A 68 11.67 -28.96 -17.00
N ASP A 69 12.70 -29.05 -16.18
CA ASP A 69 13.46 -30.29 -15.94
C ASP A 69 13.07 -31.03 -14.66
N VAL A 70 12.08 -30.53 -13.91
CA VAL A 70 11.63 -31.11 -12.64
C VAL A 70 10.60 -32.23 -12.89
N PRO A 71 10.57 -33.34 -12.13
CA PRO A 71 9.51 -34.34 -12.21
C PRO A 71 8.14 -33.76 -11.80
N THR A 72 7.04 -34.21 -12.43
CA THR A 72 5.69 -33.62 -12.23
C THR A 72 5.25 -33.54 -10.77
N GLU A 73 5.57 -34.53 -9.95
CA GLU A 73 5.19 -34.56 -8.53
C GLU A 73 5.89 -33.45 -7.73
N GLU A 74 7.20 -33.28 -7.92
CA GLU A 74 7.99 -32.25 -7.24
C GLU A 74 7.64 -30.84 -7.73
N LYS A 75 7.11 -30.69 -8.96
CA LYS A 75 6.68 -29.36 -9.47
C LYS A 75 5.61 -28.72 -8.60
N PHE A 76 4.63 -29.49 -8.14
CA PHE A 76 3.53 -28.95 -7.34
C PHE A 76 3.99 -28.47 -5.97
N GLU A 77 4.85 -29.25 -5.30
CA GLU A 77 5.45 -28.86 -4.02
C GLU A 77 6.24 -27.56 -4.14
N ARG A 78 7.09 -27.44 -5.17
CA ARG A 78 7.86 -26.21 -5.43
C ARG A 78 6.98 -25.00 -5.72
N ILE A 79 5.89 -25.21 -6.46
CA ILE A 79 4.92 -24.13 -6.76
C ILE A 79 4.24 -23.67 -5.48
N ASP A 80 3.81 -24.59 -4.61
CA ASP A 80 3.11 -24.25 -3.38
C ASP A 80 4.03 -23.60 -2.35
N GLU A 81 5.29 -24.03 -2.23
CA GLU A 81 6.31 -23.37 -1.41
C GLU A 81 6.50 -21.91 -1.83
N VAL A 82 6.66 -21.67 -3.13
CA VAL A 82 6.85 -20.31 -3.65
C VAL A 82 5.58 -19.49 -3.54
N ARG A 83 4.41 -20.07 -3.78
CA ARG A 83 3.13 -19.40 -3.58
C ARG A 83 2.98 -18.95 -2.13
N ALA A 84 3.29 -19.82 -1.16
CA ALA A 84 3.22 -19.50 0.26
C ALA A 84 4.19 -18.38 0.64
N ALA A 85 5.44 -18.45 0.18
CA ALA A 85 6.44 -17.42 0.40
C ALA A 85 6.02 -16.07 -0.20
N MET A 86 5.45 -16.06 -1.41
CA MET A 86 4.92 -14.86 -2.04
C MET A 86 3.69 -14.30 -1.30
N ALA A 87 2.79 -15.17 -0.85
CA ALA A 87 1.61 -14.76 -0.08
C ALA A 87 2.01 -14.14 1.27
N GLU A 88 3.01 -14.72 1.94
CA GLU A 88 3.58 -14.18 3.17
C GLU A 88 4.25 -12.83 2.94
N ALA A 89 5.07 -12.70 1.88
CA ALA A 89 5.72 -11.43 1.53
C ALA A 89 4.72 -10.30 1.20
N GLN A 90 3.52 -10.66 0.72
CA GLN A 90 2.42 -9.73 0.45
C GLN A 90 1.50 -9.50 1.67
N GLY A 91 1.82 -10.09 2.83
CA GLY A 91 1.06 -9.91 4.06
C GLY A 91 -0.29 -10.63 4.09
N LEU A 92 -0.57 -11.60 3.21
CA LEU A 92 -1.85 -12.32 3.17
C LEU A 92 -2.15 -13.13 4.44
N ASN A 93 -1.12 -13.39 5.24
CA ASN A 93 -1.24 -14.10 6.52
C ASN A 93 -1.56 -13.17 7.70
N GLU A 94 -1.52 -11.84 7.50
CA GLU A 94 -1.83 -10.87 8.55
C GLU A 94 -3.35 -10.78 8.80
N PRO A 95 -3.80 -10.43 10.02
CA PRO A 95 -5.20 -10.10 10.28
C PRO A 95 -5.74 -9.03 9.32
N PHE A 96 -6.96 -9.24 8.79
CA PHE A 96 -7.59 -8.36 7.79
C PHE A 96 -7.56 -6.86 8.17
N LEU A 97 -7.80 -6.54 9.44
CA LEU A 97 -7.77 -5.14 9.90
C LEU A 97 -6.37 -4.51 9.77
N LEU A 98 -5.31 -5.26 10.06
CA LEU A 98 -3.94 -4.74 9.93
C LEU A 98 -3.60 -4.49 8.46
N ARG A 99 -4.03 -5.36 7.55
CA ARG A 99 -3.88 -5.15 6.11
C ARG A 99 -4.57 -3.87 5.63
N THR A 100 -5.78 -3.58 6.11
CA THR A 100 -6.47 -2.33 5.72
C THR A 100 -5.75 -1.06 6.18
N VAL A 101 -5.05 -1.12 7.32
CA VAL A 101 -4.19 -0.02 7.78
C VAL A 101 -2.93 0.10 6.92
N HIS A 102 -2.35 -1.02 6.49
CA HIS A 102 -1.22 -1.01 5.55
C HIS A 102 -1.63 -0.37 4.22
N TRP A 103 -2.78 -0.75 3.64
CA TRP A 103 -3.29 -0.13 2.41
C TRP A 103 -3.63 1.35 2.57
N LEU A 104 -4.13 1.75 3.73
CA LEU A 104 -4.33 3.16 4.05
C LEU A 104 -2.99 3.90 4.08
N TYR A 105 -1.97 3.32 4.70
CA TYR A 105 -0.63 3.90 4.76
C TYR A 105 -0.03 4.05 3.36
N ASP A 106 -0.07 3.01 2.54
CA ASP A 106 0.37 3.05 1.14
C ASP A 106 -0.40 4.08 0.32
N GLY A 107 -1.72 4.15 0.48
CA GLY A 107 -2.56 5.15 -0.16
C GLY A 107 -2.20 6.58 0.23
N MET A 108 -2.02 6.84 1.53
CA MET A 108 -1.68 8.16 2.07
C MET A 108 -0.23 8.58 1.77
N THR A 109 0.68 7.62 1.60
CA THR A 109 2.08 7.84 1.22
C THR A 109 2.30 7.82 -0.29
N LEU A 110 1.24 7.66 -1.08
CA LEU A 110 1.28 7.57 -2.55
C LEU A 110 2.10 6.39 -3.08
N ASN A 111 2.26 5.33 -2.27
CA ASN A 111 2.92 4.10 -2.66
C ASN A 111 1.91 3.12 -3.29
N TRP A 112 1.62 3.28 -4.58
CA TRP A 112 0.58 2.49 -5.25
C TRP A 112 1.12 1.25 -5.99
N GLY A 113 2.41 0.95 -5.82
CA GLY A 113 3.11 -0.15 -6.47
C GLY A 113 3.29 0.05 -7.99
N GLU A 114 3.51 -1.05 -8.69
CA GLU A 114 3.80 -1.06 -10.12
C GLU A 114 2.54 -1.03 -11.02
N ALA A 115 2.61 -0.26 -12.10
CA ALA A 115 1.60 -0.13 -13.12
C ALA A 115 1.48 -1.42 -13.94
N ARG A 116 0.25 -1.91 -14.09
CA ARG A 116 -0.06 -3.22 -14.70
C ARG A 116 0.30 -3.36 -16.19
N SER A 117 0.53 -2.26 -16.90
CA SER A 117 0.75 -2.30 -18.36
C SER A 117 1.75 -1.27 -18.90
N SER A 118 2.31 -0.40 -18.06
CA SER A 118 3.04 0.78 -18.53
C SER A 118 4.45 0.75 -17.98
N ARG A 119 5.43 0.35 -18.81
CA ARG A 119 6.84 0.66 -18.57
C ARG A 119 7.08 2.06 -19.12
N THR A 120 7.14 3.05 -18.25
CA THR A 120 7.42 4.44 -18.64
C THR A 120 8.91 4.75 -18.44
N MET A 121 9.42 5.76 -19.14
CA MET A 121 10.82 6.16 -19.08
C MET A 121 10.95 7.39 -18.18
N TYR A 122 11.38 7.21 -16.93
CA TYR A 122 11.54 8.29 -15.96
C TYR A 122 13.03 8.60 -15.74
N ARG A 123 13.44 9.86 -15.98
CA ARG A 123 14.85 10.32 -15.82
C ARG A 123 15.90 9.38 -16.47
N GLY A 124 15.58 8.81 -17.63
CA GLY A 124 16.46 7.91 -18.37
C GLY A 124 16.49 6.46 -17.85
N ARG A 125 15.67 6.11 -16.85
CA ARG A 125 15.49 4.74 -16.34
C ARG A 125 14.09 4.24 -16.70
N GLN A 126 13.98 2.98 -17.11
CA GLN A 126 12.67 2.36 -17.32
C GLN A 126 12.08 2.03 -15.94
N THR A 127 10.96 2.67 -15.57
CA THR A 127 10.24 2.46 -14.32
C THR A 127 8.82 1.95 -14.61
N SER A 128 8.32 1.09 -13.74
CA SER A 128 6.92 0.67 -13.73
C SER A 128 6.16 1.28 -12.55
N ASP A 129 6.80 2.08 -11.69
CA ASP A 129 6.13 2.62 -10.50
C ASP A 129 5.05 3.64 -10.85
N VAL A 130 3.86 3.48 -10.25
CA VAL A 130 2.71 4.36 -10.52
C VAL A 130 2.96 5.78 -9.99
N SER A 131 3.69 5.93 -8.88
CA SER A 131 4.03 7.23 -8.32
C SER A 131 4.84 8.08 -9.31
N ASP A 132 5.80 7.45 -9.99
CA ASP A 132 6.64 8.13 -10.98
C ASP A 132 5.81 8.59 -12.18
N LEU A 133 4.83 7.79 -12.61
CA LEU A 133 3.93 8.13 -13.71
C LEU A 133 3.05 9.35 -13.41
N ILE A 134 2.58 9.49 -12.17
CA ILE A 134 1.68 10.59 -11.79
C ILE A 134 2.44 11.89 -11.54
N LEU A 135 3.66 11.79 -11.00
CA LEU A 135 4.51 12.95 -10.77
C LEU A 135 5.16 13.48 -12.07
N ASP A 136 5.13 12.71 -13.15
CA ASP A 136 5.62 13.07 -14.50
C ASP A 136 4.53 13.67 -15.40
N ALA A 137 3.24 13.53 -15.04
CA ALA A 137 2.08 14.07 -15.78
C ALA A 137 1.79 15.53 -15.43
#